data_AF-A4XMC0-F1
#
_entry.id   AF-A4XMC0-F1
#
_cell.length_a   1.000
_cell.length_b   1.000
_cell.length_c   1.000
_cell.angle_alpha   90.00
_cell.angle_beta   90.00
_cell.angle_gamma   90.00
#
_symmetry.space_group_name_H-M   'P 1'
#
loop_
_entity.id
_entity.type
_entity.pdbx_description
1 polymer ?
#
loop_
_entity_poly.entity_id
_entity_poly.type
_entity_poly.pdbx_seq_one_letter_code
_entity_poly.pdbx_strand_id
1 'polypeptide(L)'
;MKAYTIGRRPTFRDYIDLYFLLKKGIVTLEYILEKAPQKFVIEGEPVFSKKLFLEQLIYTEDIIDKETALISVIGEAPNVDEIESFLTLQAKTAIEKYIKKRNMLL
;
A
#
# COMPACT_ATOMS: atom_id res chain seq x y z
N MET A 1 -3.39 2.94 -9.90
CA MET A 1 -3.08 1.61 -10.49
C MET A 1 -2.27 0.79 -9.50
N LYS A 2 -1.13 1.31 -8.99
CA LYS A 2 -0.28 0.65 -7.98
C LYS A 2 -1.01 -0.01 -6.81
N ALA A 3 -1.86 0.74 -6.08
CA ALA A 3 -2.61 0.17 -4.95
C ALA A 3 -3.50 -1.02 -5.36
N TYR A 4 -4.15 -0.93 -6.53
CA TYR A 4 -4.98 -2.02 -7.06
C TYR A 4 -4.12 -3.23 -7.49
N THR A 5 -2.96 -2.99 -8.08
CA THR A 5 -2.00 -4.04 -8.47
C THR A 5 -1.40 -4.76 -7.26
N ILE A 6 -1.01 -4.02 -6.22
CA ILE A 6 -0.46 -4.58 -4.96
C ILE A 6 -1.46 -5.54 -4.32
N GLY A 7 -2.75 -5.19 -4.32
CA GLY A 7 -3.80 -6.10 -3.83
C GLY A 7 -4.07 -7.31 -4.73
N ARG A 8 -3.29 -7.57 -5.79
CA ARG A 8 -3.53 -8.69 -6.72
C ARG A 8 -2.26 -9.42 -7.16
N ARG A 9 -1.32 -8.72 -7.80
CA ARG A 9 -0.05 -9.26 -8.29
C ARG A 9 1.07 -8.29 -7.95
N PRO A 10 1.58 -8.33 -6.71
CA PRO A 10 2.58 -7.38 -6.27
C PRO A 10 3.89 -7.55 -7.03
N THR A 11 4.54 -6.42 -7.35
CA THR A 11 5.97 -6.37 -7.65
C THR A 11 6.62 -5.44 -6.65
N PHE A 12 7.87 -5.69 -6.25
CA PHE A 12 8.51 -4.82 -5.25
C PHE A 12 8.67 -3.36 -5.74
N ARG A 13 8.69 -3.14 -7.07
CA ARG A 13 8.64 -1.80 -7.66
C ARG A 13 7.39 -1.01 -7.28
N ASP A 14 6.23 -1.67 -7.21
CA ASP A 14 5.00 -0.99 -6.79
C ASP A 14 5.07 -0.54 -5.33
N TYR A 15 5.80 -1.28 -4.48
CA TYR A 15 6.04 -0.93 -3.08
C TYR A 15 7.02 0.24 -2.96
N ILE A 16 8.11 0.24 -3.73
CA ILE A 16 9.05 1.36 -3.82
C ILE A 16 8.31 2.65 -4.21
N ASP A 17 7.49 2.60 -5.26
CA ASP A 17 6.74 3.76 -5.72
C ASP A 17 5.72 4.24 -4.68
N LEU A 18 5.00 3.30 -4.04
CA LEU A 18 4.06 3.64 -2.98
C LEU A 18 4.77 4.25 -1.77
N TYR A 19 5.92 3.70 -1.38
CA TYR A 19 6.77 4.25 -0.32
C TYR A 19 7.10 5.71 -0.62
N PHE A 20 7.62 6.03 -1.81
CA PHE A 20 7.97 7.40 -2.14
C PHE A 20 6.76 8.35 -2.17
N LEU A 21 5.62 7.89 -2.70
CA LEU A 21 4.40 8.69 -2.73
C LEU A 21 3.89 9.04 -1.31
N LEU A 22 3.93 8.08 -0.40
CA LEU A 22 3.52 8.25 1.00
C LEU A 22 4.55 9.05 1.80
N LYS A 23 5.83 8.69 1.70
CA LYS A 23 6.94 9.34 2.42
C LYS A 23 7.05 10.83 2.08
N LYS A 24 6.80 11.19 0.81
CA LYS A 24 6.79 12.59 0.34
C LYS A 24 5.46 13.31 0.60
N GLY A 25 4.47 12.65 1.19
CA GLY A 25 3.15 13.25 1.48
C GLY A 25 2.34 13.60 0.23
N ILE A 26 2.68 13.05 -0.95
CA ILE A 26 1.95 13.28 -2.21
C ILE A 26 0.56 12.65 -2.11
N VAL A 27 0.43 11.56 -1.35
CA VAL A 27 -0.81 10.85 -1.07
C VAL A 27 -0.78 10.33 0.36
N THR A 28 -1.94 10.09 0.95
CA THR A 28 -2.08 9.40 2.24
C THR A 28 -2.69 8.02 2.07
N LEU A 29 -2.44 7.13 3.02
CA LEU A 29 -3.03 5.79 2.97
C LEU A 29 -4.57 5.86 3.09
N GLU A 30 -5.09 6.76 3.92
CA GLU A 30 -6.53 7.00 4.06
C GLU A 30 -7.17 7.45 2.75
N TYR A 31 -6.51 8.35 2.02
CA TYR A 31 -6.97 8.80 0.71
C TYR A 31 -7.06 7.63 -0.27
N ILE A 32 -6.03 6.76 -0.32
CA ILE A 32 -6.04 5.58 -1.18
C ILE A 32 -7.21 4.66 -0.82
N LEU A 33 -7.39 4.39 0.47
CA LEU A 33 -8.45 3.52 0.96
C LEU A 33 -9.86 4.08 0.70
N GLU A 34 -10.02 5.40 0.62
CA GLU A 34 -11.29 6.03 0.27
C GLU A 34 -11.54 6.04 -1.25
N LYS A 35 -10.52 6.44 -2.03
CA LYS A 35 -10.68 6.72 -3.47
C LYS A 35 -10.47 5.52 -4.38
N ALA A 36 -9.65 4.55 -3.99
CA ALA A 36 -9.40 3.37 -4.83
C ALA A 36 -10.69 2.56 -5.13
N PRO A 37 -11.59 2.27 -4.17
CA PRO A 37 -12.86 1.60 -4.47
C PRO A 37 -13.73 2.35 -5.48
N GLN A 38 -13.72 3.68 -5.45
CA GLN A 38 -14.50 4.53 -6.37
C GLN A 38 -13.92 4.52 -7.79
N LYS A 39 -12.60 4.30 -7.90
CA LYS A 39 -11.89 4.33 -9.18
C LYS A 39 -11.89 2.97 -9.88
N PHE A 40 -11.82 1.87 -9.14
CA PHE A 40 -11.73 0.53 -9.68
C PHE A 40 -13.08 -0.17 -9.58
N VAL A 41 -13.93 0.09 -10.57
CA VAL A 41 -15.29 -0.41 -10.67
C VAL A 41 -15.43 -1.24 -11.95
N ILE A 42 -15.96 -2.46 -11.84
CA ILE A 42 -16.28 -3.33 -12.98
C ILE A 42 -17.76 -3.69 -12.85
N GLU A 43 -18.52 -3.50 -13.93
CA GLU A 43 -19.96 -3.77 -13.95
C GLU A 43 -20.76 -3.07 -12.82
N GLY A 44 -20.30 -1.88 -12.41
CA GLY A 44 -20.94 -1.09 -11.36
C GLY A 44 -20.47 -1.43 -9.93
N GLU A 45 -19.68 -2.49 -9.75
CA GLU A 45 -19.21 -2.95 -8.44
C GLU A 45 -17.72 -2.63 -8.19
N PRO A 46 -17.34 -2.17 -6.98
CA PRO A 46 -15.96 -1.90 -6.64
C PRO A 46 -15.18 -3.21 -6.50
N VAL A 47 -14.11 -3.36 -7.30
CA VAL A 47 -13.25 -4.54 -7.30
C VAL A 47 -11.99 -4.37 -6.46
N PHE A 48 -11.81 -3.22 -5.82
CA PHE A 48 -10.70 -2.96 -4.92
C PHE A 48 -11.02 -3.41 -3.49
N SER A 49 -10.31 -4.44 -3.02
CA SER A 49 -10.39 -4.88 -1.63
C SER A 49 -9.41 -4.13 -0.74
N LYS A 50 -9.92 -3.26 0.14
CA LYS A 50 -9.12 -2.53 1.14
C LYS A 50 -8.37 -3.48 2.06
N LYS A 51 -9.03 -4.57 2.48
CA LYS A 51 -8.46 -5.59 3.37
C LYS A 51 -7.24 -6.23 2.71
N LEU A 52 -7.41 -6.73 1.49
CA LEU A 52 -6.34 -7.41 0.77
C LEU A 52 -5.18 -6.45 0.47
N PHE A 53 -5.47 -5.21 0.10
CA PHE A 53 -4.43 -4.20 -0.08
C PHE A 53 -3.61 -3.97 1.19
N LEU A 54 -4.26 -3.77 2.35
CA LEU A 54 -3.56 -3.56 3.62
C LEU A 54 -2.77 -4.78 4.07
N GLU A 55 -3.31 -5.98 3.87
CA GLU A 55 -2.62 -7.25 4.15
C GLU A 55 -1.33 -7.38 3.33
N GLN A 56 -1.39 -7.06 2.03
CA GLN A 56 -0.23 -7.09 1.15
C GLN A 56 0.83 -6.04 1.51
N LEU A 57 0.48 -4.93 2.16
CA LEU A 57 1.49 -3.98 2.68
C LEU A 57 2.25 -4.49 3.90
N ILE A 58 1.72 -5.50 4.60
CA ILE A 58 2.31 -6.09 5.81
C ILE A 58 3.11 -7.34 5.45
N TYR A 59 2.59 -8.16 4.53
CA TYR A 59 3.19 -9.45 4.16
C TYR A 59 3.75 -9.38 2.75
N THR A 60 5.08 -9.22 2.66
CA THR A 60 5.83 -9.10 1.40
C THR A 60 6.76 -10.28 1.15
N GLU A 61 6.78 -11.29 2.02
CA GLU A 61 7.71 -12.42 1.97
C GLU A 61 7.67 -13.18 0.63
N ASP A 62 6.50 -13.29 0.02
CA ASP A 62 6.30 -13.95 -1.28
C ASP A 62 6.78 -13.12 -2.49
N ILE A 63 7.23 -11.88 -2.28
CA ILE A 63 7.72 -11.02 -3.36
C ILE A 63 9.19 -11.34 -3.62
N ILE A 64 9.46 -11.88 -4.81
CA ILE A 64 10.81 -12.23 -5.27
C ILE A 64 11.53 -10.98 -5.80
N ASP A 65 12.87 -11.00 -5.83
CA ASP A 65 13.73 -9.99 -6.46
C ASP A 65 13.62 -8.57 -5.86
N LYS A 66 13.37 -8.46 -4.55
CA LYS A 66 13.24 -7.17 -3.84
C LYS A 66 14.46 -6.28 -4.00
N GLU A 67 15.65 -6.83 -3.75
CA GLU A 67 16.92 -6.12 -3.88
C GLU A 67 17.19 -5.68 -5.33
N THR A 68 16.91 -6.57 -6.30
CA THR A 68 17.06 -6.26 -7.73
C THR A 68 16.16 -5.10 -8.16
N ALA A 69 14.97 -4.97 -7.57
CA ALA A 69 14.08 -3.84 -7.88
C ALA A 69 14.67 -2.48 -7.45
N LEU A 70 15.46 -2.44 -6.38
CA LEU A 70 16.10 -1.21 -5.87
C LEU A 70 17.17 -0.65 -6.81
N ILE A 71 17.78 -1.48 -7.68
CA ILE A 71 18.78 -1.04 -8.67
C ILE A 71 18.20 0.06 -9.60
N SER A 72 16.88 0.06 -9.82
CA SER A 72 16.21 1.05 -10.66
C SER A 72 15.93 2.39 -9.96
N VAL A 73 16.18 2.50 -8.66
CA VAL A 73 15.98 3.73 -7.89
C VAL A 73 17.13 4.70 -8.17
N ILE A 74 16.78 5.94 -8.53
CA ILE A 74 17.75 7.00 -8.80
C ILE A 74 17.80 7.94 -7.60
N GLY A 75 18.99 8.17 -7.06
CA GLY A 75 19.23 9.05 -5.92
C GLY A 75 19.44 8.27 -4.62
N GLU A 76 18.99 8.84 -3.50
CA GLU A 76 19.04 8.18 -2.20
C GLU A 76 18.02 7.03 -2.18
N ALA A 77 18.54 5.80 -2.29
CA ALA A 77 17.73 4.60 -2.31
C ALA A 77 17.53 4.07 -0.88
N PRO A 78 16.27 3.92 -0.41
CA PRO A 78 16.00 3.16 0.81
C PRO A 78 16.38 1.69 0.59
N ASN A 79 16.64 0.96 1.69
CA ASN A 79 16.77 -0.49 1.63
C ASN A 79 15.39 -1.17 1.76
N VAL A 80 15.35 -2.49 1.53
CA VAL A 80 14.13 -3.30 1.60
C VAL A 80 13.46 -3.16 2.97
N ASP A 81 14.22 -3.31 4.05
CA ASP A 81 13.71 -3.27 5.42
C ASP A 81 13.05 -1.92 5.76
N GLU A 82 13.61 -0.81 5.27
CA GLU A 82 13.06 0.52 5.46
C GLU A 82 11.70 0.66 4.79
N ILE A 83 11.58 0.22 3.53
CA ILE A 83 10.33 0.25 2.78
C ILE A 83 9.26 -0.59 3.49
N GLU A 84 9.60 -1.81 3.85
CA GLU A 84 8.67 -2.75 4.47
C GLU A 84 8.21 -2.29 5.86
N SER A 85 9.15 -1.83 6.69
CA SER A 85 8.84 -1.28 8.01
C SER A 85 7.95 -0.05 7.90
N PHE A 86 8.25 0.85 6.95
CA PHE A 86 7.46 2.05 6.73
C PHE A 86 6.03 1.72 6.28
N LEU A 87 5.88 0.87 5.26
CA LEU A 87 4.55 0.51 4.73
C LEU A 87 3.73 -0.30 5.74
N THR A 88 4.37 -1.19 6.49
CA THR A 88 3.73 -1.92 7.60
C THR A 88 3.20 -0.96 8.66
N LEU A 89 3.99 0.04 9.05
CA LEU A 89 3.57 1.04 10.02
C LEU A 89 2.37 1.87 9.50
N GLN A 90 2.40 2.28 8.24
CA GLN A 90 1.28 2.99 7.60
C GLN A 90 0.01 2.11 7.63
N ALA A 91 0.11 0.84 7.26
CA ALA A 91 -1.00 -0.10 7.25
C ALA A 91 -1.60 -0.30 8.65
N LYS A 92 -0.77 -0.57 9.66
CA LYS A 92 -1.20 -0.71 11.07
C LYS A 92 -1.90 0.56 11.57
N THR A 93 -1.32 1.72 11.29
CA THR A 93 -1.92 3.02 11.66
C THR A 93 -3.31 3.20 11.04
N ALA A 94 -3.48 2.85 9.77
CA ALA A 94 -4.79 2.94 9.10
C ALA A 94 -5.81 1.95 9.68
N ILE A 95 -5.39 0.73 10.00
CA ILE A 95 -6.24 -0.29 10.64
C ILE A 95 -6.71 0.21 12.02
N GLU A 96 -5.81 0.74 12.85
CA GLU A 96 -6.17 1.30 14.15
C GLU A 96 -7.19 2.43 14.04
N LYS A 97 -7.01 3.34 13.07
CA LYS A 97 -7.97 4.41 12.78
C LYS A 97 -9.34 3.86 12.38
N TYR A 98 -9.39 2.82 11.56
CA TYR A 98 -10.66 2.17 11.18
C TYR A 98 -11.36 1.53 12.38
N ILE A 99 -10.63 0.83 13.23
CA ILE A 99 -11.18 0.20 14.44
C ILE A 99 -11.74 1.27 15.38
N LYS A 100 -10.97 2.34 15.64
CA LYS A 100 -11.44 3.46 16.47
C LYS A 100 -12.70 4.11 15.91
N LYS A 101 -12.72 4.41 14.60
CA LYS A 101 -13.87 5.02 13.94
C LYS A 101 -15.11 4.13 14.02
N ARG A 102 -14.95 2.81 13.84
CA ARG A 102 -16.06 1.84 13.97
C ARG A 102 -16.59 1.79 15.41
N ASN A 103 -15.72 1.80 16.41
CA ASN A 103 -16.11 1.77 17.82
C ASN A 103 -16.77 3.08 18.30
N MET A 104 -16.52 4.21 17.64
CA MET A 104 -17.22 5.48 17.92
C MET A 104 -18.61 5.56 17.30
N LEU A 105 -18.97 4.64 16.40
CA LEU A 105 -20.25 4.59 15.68
C LEU A 105 -21.20 3.52 16.24
N LEU A 106 -20.77 2.77 17.26
CA LEU A 106 -21.53 1.77 18.02
C LEU A 106 -21.84 2.32 19.41
#